data_AF-A0A392PTE6-F1
#
_entry.id   AF-A0A392PTE6-F1
#
_cell.length_a   1.000
_cell.length_b   1.000
_cell.length_c   1.000
_cell.angle_alpha   90.00
_cell.angle_beta   90.00
_cell.angle_gamma   90.00
#
_symmetry.space_group_name_H-M   'P 1'
#
loop_
_entity.id
_entity.type
_entity.pdbx_description
1 polymer ?
#
loop_
_entity_poly.entity_id
_entity_poly.type
_entity_poly.pdbx_seq_one_letter_code
_entity_poly.pdbx_strand_id
1 'polypeptide(L)' 'MPWNGDFALKTLYYGEFENSGPGSDLSQRVSWSSKIPAEHVASYSVENFIQGGEFSSSQSSSLIISSSL' A
#
# COMPACT_ATOMS: atom_id res chain seq x y z
N MET A 1 15.82 5.58 12.54
CA MET A 1 15.72 6.05 13.95
C MET A 1 14.28 5.88 14.40
N PRO A 2 14.04 5.40 15.63
CA PRO A 2 12.70 5.36 16.19
C PRO A 2 12.17 6.77 16.47
N TRP A 3 10.85 6.91 16.50
CA TRP A 3 10.16 8.17 16.81
C TRP A 3 10.37 8.59 18.28
N ASN A 4 10.14 7.66 19.23
CA ASN A 4 10.33 7.89 20.66
C ASN A 4 10.66 6.57 21.37
N GLY A 5 11.95 6.29 21.60
CA GLY A 5 12.38 5.06 22.26
C GLY A 5 11.90 3.80 21.52
N ASP A 6 11.24 2.88 22.23
CA ASP A 6 10.66 1.66 21.68
C ASP A 6 9.15 1.77 21.38
N PHE A 7 8.58 2.97 21.49
CA PHE A 7 7.17 3.22 21.24
C PHE A 7 6.76 2.71 19.85
N ALA A 8 5.71 1.90 19.82
CA ALA A 8 5.12 1.28 18.64
C ALA A 8 6.02 0.35 17.81
N LEU A 9 7.30 0.14 18.13
CA LEU A 9 8.18 -0.73 17.31
C LEU A 9 7.70 -2.18 17.23
N LYS A 10 6.90 -2.62 18.20
CA LYS A 10 6.30 -3.97 18.25
C LYS A 10 4.91 -4.04 17.61
N THR A 11 4.31 -2.90 17.29
CA THR A 11 2.90 -2.81 16.83
C THR A 11 2.75 -2.14 15.48
N LEU A 12 3.74 -1.35 15.04
CA LEU A 12 3.75 -0.75 13.72
C LEU A 12 3.97 -1.82 12.65
N TYR A 13 3.51 -1.55 11.44
CA TYR A 13 3.81 -2.35 10.27
C TYR A 13 4.56 -1.50 9.25
N TYR A 14 5.85 -1.78 9.06
CA TYR A 14 6.69 -1.15 8.06
C TYR A 14 7.33 -2.24 7.19
N GLY A 15 6.88 -2.32 5.95
CA GLY A 15 7.22 -3.42 5.05
C GLY A 15 7.71 -2.96 3.68
N GLU A 16 8.65 -3.71 3.09
CA GLU A 16 9.15 -3.53 1.73
C GLU A 16 8.77 -4.73 0.84
N PHE A 17 8.39 -4.49 -0.41
CA PHE A 17 8.12 -5.54 -1.41
C PHE A 17 8.81 -5.20 -2.74
N GLU A 18 9.63 -6.12 -3.24
CA GLU A 18 10.28 -6.05 -4.58
C GLU A 18 10.92 -4.69 -4.96
N ASN A 19 11.44 -3.95 -3.97
CA ASN A 19 12.20 -2.72 -4.22
C ASN A 19 13.48 -3.01 -5.02
N SER A 20 13.85 -2.11 -5.93
CA SER A 20 15.06 -2.22 -6.76
C SER A 20 15.98 -1.00 -6.62
N GLY A 21 17.26 -1.20 -6.99
CA GLY A 21 18.30 -0.17 -6.96
C GLY A 21 19.24 -0.25 -5.75
N PRO A 22 20.29 0.60 -5.69
CA PRO A 22 21.36 0.49 -4.69
C PRO A 22 20.92 0.59 -3.22
N GLY A 23 19.73 1.17 -2.96
CA GLY A 23 19.18 1.34 -1.62
C GLY A 23 18.23 0.23 -1.16
N SER A 24 17.93 -0.77 -1.99
CA SER A 24 16.91 -1.78 -1.69
C SER A 24 17.43 -2.98 -0.89
N ASP A 25 18.73 -3.03 -0.58
CA ASP A 25 19.26 -4.10 0.28
C ASP A 25 18.64 -4.04 1.68
N LEU A 26 17.98 -5.14 2.04
CA LEU A 26 17.32 -5.30 3.33
C LEU A 26 18.29 -5.73 4.44
N SER A 27 19.52 -6.15 4.11
CA SER A 27 20.47 -6.72 5.07
C SER A 27 20.86 -5.77 6.21
N GLN A 28 20.79 -4.46 5.94
CA GLN A 28 21.13 -3.39 6.89
C GLN A 28 19.90 -2.70 7.49
N ARG A 29 18.70 -3.26 7.27
CA ARG A 29 17.48 -2.68 7.84
C ARG A 29 17.38 -2.97 9.33
N VAL A 30 16.67 -2.08 9.99
CA VAL A 30 16.26 -2.24 11.39
C VAL A 30 15.48 -3.53 11.59
N SER A 31 15.70 -4.21 12.71
CA SER A 31 15.13 -5.53 12.99
C SER A 31 13.60 -5.58 13.10
N TRP A 32 12.96 -4.43 13.31
CA TRP A 32 11.50 -4.30 13.38
C TRP A 32 10.85 -4.03 12.00
N SER A 33 11.63 -3.89 10.93
CA SER A 33 11.09 -3.84 9.56
C SER A 33 10.80 -5.25 9.03
N SER A 34 9.95 -5.35 8.02
CA SER A 34 9.55 -6.63 7.42
C SER A 34 9.71 -6.64 5.90
N LYS A 35 9.99 -7.81 5.32
CA LYS A 35 9.71 -8.04 3.89
C LYS A 35 8.27 -8.48 3.77
N ILE A 36 7.48 -7.80 2.93
CA ILE A 36 6.07 -8.17 2.72
C ILE A 36 6.03 -9.47 1.92
N PRO A 37 5.31 -10.51 2.38
CA PRO A 37 5.09 -11.72 1.59
C PRO A 37 4.18 -11.43 0.39
N ALA A 38 4.42 -12.11 -0.74
CA ALA A 38 3.72 -11.84 -2.01
C ALA A 38 2.19 -11.98 -1.88
N GLU A 39 1.74 -12.92 -1.06
CA GLU A 39 0.33 -13.17 -0.75
C GLU A 39 -0.37 -12.00 -0.04
N HIS A 40 0.38 -11.11 0.62
CA HIS A 40 -0.17 -9.97 1.35
C HIS A 40 -0.14 -8.66 0.56
N VAL A 41 0.68 -8.57 -0.50
CA VAL A 41 0.89 -7.34 -1.29
C VAL A 41 -0.40 -6.79 -1.86
N ALA A 42 -1.28 -7.68 -2.32
CA ALA A 42 -2.55 -7.29 -2.91
C ALA A 42 -3.40 -6.44 -1.94
N SER A 43 -3.30 -6.63 -0.63
CA SER A 43 -4.05 -5.87 0.38
C SER A 43 -3.73 -4.37 0.37
N TYR A 44 -2.55 -4.00 -0.16
CA TYR A 44 -2.07 -2.62 -0.24
C TYR A 44 -2.27 -2.00 -1.62
N SER A 45 -2.91 -2.71 -2.56
CA SER A 45 -3.23 -2.16 -3.88
C SER A 45 -4.36 -1.12 -3.80
N VAL A 46 -4.46 -0.26 -4.81
CA VAL A 46 -5.57 0.72 -4.91
C VAL A 46 -6.93 0.02 -4.86
N GLU A 47 -7.06 -1.09 -5.58
CA GLU A 47 -8.31 -1.84 -5.66
C GLU A 47 -8.76 -2.35 -4.30
N ASN A 48 -7.86 -2.96 -3.53
CA ASN A 48 -8.23 -3.61 -2.27
C ASN A 48 -8.17 -2.66 -1.06
N PHE A 49 -7.25 -1.70 -1.06
CA PHE A 49 -7.05 -0.81 0.08
C PHE A 49 -8.10 0.30 0.16
N ILE A 50 -8.44 0.89 -1.00
CA ILE A 50 -9.41 2.01 -1.07
C ILE A 50 -10.64 1.71 -1.92
N GLN A 51 -10.86 0.46 -2.34
CA GLN A 51 -12.03 0.06 -3.13
C GLN A 51 -12.11 0.83 -4.47
N GLY A 52 -10.98 0.93 -5.18
CA GLY A 52 -10.84 1.75 -6.39
C GLY A 52 -11.88 1.50 -7.49
N GLY A 53 -12.32 0.24 -7.67
CA GLY A 53 -13.38 -0.14 -8.60
C GLY A 53 -14.75 0.50 -8.30
N GLU A 54 -15.11 0.68 -7.03
CA GLU A 54 -16.38 1.30 -6.62
C GLU A 54 -16.41 2.80 -6.94
N PHE A 55 -15.29 3.50 -6.72
CA PHE A 55 -15.19 4.93 -7.07
C PHE A 55 -15.26 5.16 -8.59
N SER A 56 -14.60 4.31 -9.36
CA SER A 56 -14.51 4.43 -10.82
C SER A 56 -15.83 4.08 -11.52
N SER A 57 -16.56 3.08 -11.01
CA SER A 57 -17.88 2.70 -11.53
C SER A 57 -18.95 3.76 -11.24
N SER A 58 -18.85 4.48 -10.12
CA SER A 58 -19.72 5.62 -9.81
C SER A 58 -19.54 6.81 -10.78
N GLN A 59 -18.32 7.04 -11.30
CA GLN A 59 -18.08 8.14 -12.25
C GLN A 59 -18.56 7.81 -13.68
N SER A 60 -18.39 6.56 -14.13
CA SER A 60 -18.92 6.12 -15.44
C SER A 60 -20.46 6.17 -15.48
N SER A 61 -21.13 5.94 -14.36
CA SER A 61 -22.60 6.05 -14.25
C SER A 61 -23.11 7.48 -14.40
N SER A 62 -22.27 8.49 -14.14
CA SER A 62 -22.62 9.91 -14.30
C SER A 62 -22.43 10.45 -15.73
N LEU A 63 -21.69 9.73 -16.60
CA LEU A 63 -21.39 10.16 -17.97
C LEU A 63 -22.39 9.66 -19.02
N ILE A 64 -23.20 8.65 -18.70
CA ILE A 64 -24.15 8.05 -19.67
C ILE A 64 -25.51 8.80 -19.72
N ILE A 65 -25.81 9.72 -18.78
CA ILE A 65 -27.13 10.40 -18.71
C ILE A 65 -27.20 11.72 -19.51
N SER A 66 -26.12 12.18 -20.16
CA SER A 66 -26.13 13.51 -20.83
C SER A 66 -26.05 13.48 -22.37
N SER A 67 -26.25 12.33 -23.03
CA SER A 67 -26.12 12.21 -24.50
C SER A 67 -27.44 11.86 -25.19
N SER A 68 -28.56 12.41 -24.72
CA SER A 68 -29.85 12.27 -25.41
C SER A 68 -30.68 13.56 -25.27
N LEU A 69 -30.26 14.60 -25.99
CA LEU A 69 -31.11 15.65 -26.58
C LEU A 69 -30.39 16.22 -27.82
#